data_AF-A0A9D1ME54-F1
#
_entry.id   AF-A0A9D1ME54-F1
#
_cell.length_a   1.000
_cell.length_b   1.000
_cell.length_c   1.000
_cell.angle_alpha   90.00
_cell.angle_beta   90.00
_cell.angle_gamma   90.00
#
_symmetry.space_group_name_H-M   'P 1'
#
loop_
_entity.id
_entity.type
_entity.pdbx_description
1 polymer ?
#
loop_
_entity_poly.entity_id
_entity_poly.type
_entity_poly.pdbx_seq_one_letter_code
_entity_poly.pdbx_strand_id
1 'polypeptide(L)'
;MYPVNQTFLVLGLSRSGCAAAEFLLGRKAKVYIYDDVPGEGVEKAMARLEEKGAERISAEQLPRMHETCDALVLSPGIPIDHPTAVAFKRGGRAVVGETELAARYMRCPVVAVTGTNGKTTTVSMLEKILSDGGLEAHACGNIGTPMIGYVQLPETAVAVAEISSFQLETLGSLCPHVGVVLNVTEDHLNRHYNMDNYIFLKSKLLKNSTEAEYAVLNFDDGIVRGFAEKTKARILYFSVREKVHGAYLENGELYFCGEHILSASELLTDGLHNIQNALAAIAAAKIMGVPSESISRSLASFKGIRHRIEYVGEADGIKYVDDSKGTNVDATIKAVGCMKGETVLLLGGKDKGYDYDKLFVRLRSSSVVHAVIYGENRFRLLESALRCGFDRMTLCAKFDFAVRLARMIAERGQTVLLSPASASFDEFASYEERGDQFVAIVRSFEEESVRNSARAAENKKEDVPQNGEESSSDDGASDGAVSGTAVARPIGIASAAGADDGEKDGDE
;
A
#
# COMPACT_ATOMS: atom_id res chain seq x y z
N MET A 1 0.61 20.47 -28.88
CA MET A 1 2.00 20.79 -28.50
C MET A 1 2.89 19.76 -29.19
N TYR A 2 3.79 20.17 -30.08
CA TYR A 2 4.69 19.26 -30.79
C TYR A 2 6.14 19.63 -30.42
N PRO A 3 6.87 18.76 -29.72
CA PRO A 3 8.16 19.10 -29.14
C PRO A 3 9.31 19.05 -30.16
N VAL A 4 9.00 18.88 -31.46
CA VAL A 4 9.97 18.71 -32.56
C VAL A 4 10.96 19.88 -32.67
N ASN A 5 10.58 21.07 -32.21
CA ASN A 5 11.44 22.26 -32.21
C ASN A 5 11.77 22.77 -30.79
N GLN A 6 11.50 21.97 -29.74
CA GLN A 6 11.73 22.36 -28.36
C GLN A 6 12.93 21.62 -27.78
N THR A 7 13.69 22.32 -26.95
CA THR A 7 14.86 21.80 -26.25
C THR A 7 14.51 21.60 -24.77
N PHE A 8 14.74 20.39 -24.26
CA PHE A 8 14.42 20.01 -22.88
C PHE A 8 15.68 19.67 -22.10
N LEU A 9 15.69 20.01 -20.82
CA LEU A 9 16.58 19.40 -19.83
C LEU A 9 15.75 18.42 -18.99
N VAL A 10 16.19 17.18 -18.86
CA VAL A 10 15.65 16.21 -17.90
C VAL A 10 16.60 16.11 -16.72
N LEU A 11 16.12 16.50 -15.54
CA LEU A 11 16.88 16.51 -14.30
C LEU A 11 16.38 15.39 -13.37
N GLY A 12 17.27 14.43 -13.08
CA GLY A 12 17.01 13.19 -12.35
C GLY A 12 16.51 12.08 -13.27
N LEU A 13 17.24 10.97 -13.32
CA LEU A 13 17.12 9.84 -14.24
C LEU A 13 16.78 8.53 -13.52
N SER A 14 15.88 8.64 -12.54
CA SER A 14 15.12 7.49 -12.03
C SER A 14 14.03 7.07 -13.05
N ARG A 15 13.06 6.25 -12.63
CA ARG A 15 12.01 5.70 -13.50
C ARG A 15 11.26 6.77 -14.32
N SER A 16 10.75 7.84 -13.67
CA SER A 16 9.99 8.90 -14.34
C SER A 16 10.84 9.75 -15.30
N GLY A 17 12.07 10.08 -14.90
CA GLY A 17 13.00 10.86 -15.73
C GLY A 17 13.39 10.14 -17.01
N CYS A 18 13.77 8.86 -16.90
CA CYS A 18 14.07 8.04 -18.08
C CYS A 18 12.87 7.94 -19.02
N ALA A 19 11.66 7.68 -18.50
CA ALA A 19 10.46 7.56 -19.32
C ALA A 19 10.13 8.88 -20.05
N ALA A 20 10.30 10.03 -19.38
CA ALA A 20 10.10 11.33 -19.99
C ALA A 20 11.15 11.63 -21.09
N ALA A 21 12.43 11.34 -20.84
CA ALA A 21 13.49 11.50 -21.82
C ALA A 21 13.24 10.65 -23.07
N GLU A 22 12.90 9.37 -22.91
CA GLU A 22 12.59 8.45 -24.02
C GLU A 22 11.38 8.92 -24.83
N PHE A 23 10.33 9.39 -24.16
CA PHE A 23 9.14 9.96 -24.81
C PHE A 23 9.46 11.20 -25.65
N LEU A 24 10.32 12.09 -25.15
CA LEU A 24 10.72 13.32 -25.83
C LEU A 24 11.62 13.02 -27.03
N LEU A 25 12.62 12.13 -26.86
CA LEU A 25 13.48 11.65 -27.94
C LEU A 25 12.67 10.97 -29.05
N GLY A 26 11.69 10.12 -28.68
CA GLY A 26 10.78 9.49 -29.63
C GLY A 26 9.94 10.47 -30.45
N ARG A 27 9.77 11.72 -29.96
CA ARG A 27 9.14 12.83 -30.68
C ARG A 27 10.14 13.77 -31.35
N LYS A 28 11.41 13.37 -31.45
CA LYS A 28 12.50 14.11 -32.09
C LYS A 28 12.80 15.46 -31.43
N ALA A 29 12.48 15.61 -30.14
CA ALA A 29 12.89 16.79 -29.37
C ALA A 29 14.38 16.74 -29.08
N LYS A 30 15.01 17.91 -28.87
CA LYS A 30 16.39 17.96 -28.36
C LYS A 30 16.36 17.76 -26.84
N VAL A 31 17.08 16.77 -26.33
CA VAL A 31 17.03 16.40 -24.91
C VAL A 31 18.43 16.40 -24.30
N TYR A 32 18.60 17.23 -23.29
CA TYR A 32 19.72 17.21 -22.36
C TYR A 32 19.36 16.41 -21.12
N ILE A 33 20.31 15.67 -20.56
CA ILE A 33 20.10 14.83 -19.37
C ILE A 33 21.15 15.08 -18.29
N TYR A 34 20.73 15.05 -17.03
CA TYR A 34 21.61 15.15 -15.88
C TYR A 34 21.01 14.45 -14.65
N ASP A 35 21.86 13.77 -13.89
CA ASP A 35 21.57 13.22 -12.57
C ASP A 35 22.86 13.31 -11.73
N ASP A 36 22.75 13.81 -10.50
CA ASP A 36 23.85 14.02 -9.55
C ASP A 36 24.07 12.82 -8.62
N VAL A 37 23.18 11.82 -8.65
CA VAL A 37 23.30 10.61 -7.84
C VAL A 37 24.39 9.70 -8.43
N PRO A 38 25.49 9.45 -7.70
CA PRO A 38 26.50 8.51 -8.15
C PRO A 38 25.95 7.09 -8.08
N GLY A 39 26.09 6.30 -9.14
CA GLY A 39 25.71 4.90 -9.12
C GLY A 39 25.67 4.24 -10.49
N GLU A 40 25.94 2.93 -10.52
CA GLU A 40 25.96 2.14 -11.76
C GLU A 40 24.61 2.18 -12.49
N GLY A 41 23.49 2.21 -11.76
CA GLY A 41 22.15 2.30 -12.36
C GLY A 41 21.91 3.61 -13.12
N VAL A 42 22.36 4.73 -12.56
CA VAL A 42 22.23 6.07 -13.17
C VAL A 42 23.15 6.20 -14.39
N GLU A 43 24.39 5.71 -14.29
CA GLU A 43 25.32 5.68 -15.43
C GLU A 43 24.78 4.82 -16.59
N LYS A 44 24.24 3.63 -16.30
CA LYS A 44 23.56 2.79 -17.31
C LYS A 44 22.37 3.50 -17.95
N ALA A 45 21.58 4.23 -17.16
CA ALA A 45 20.44 4.99 -17.67
C ALA A 45 20.88 6.13 -18.59
N MET A 46 21.93 6.88 -18.23
CA MET A 46 22.50 7.92 -19.08
C MET A 46 23.02 7.36 -20.40
N ALA A 47 23.87 6.32 -20.34
CA ALA A 47 24.43 5.69 -21.55
C ALA A 47 23.33 5.22 -22.51
N ARG A 48 22.27 4.57 -21.99
CA ARG A 48 21.12 4.13 -22.79
C ARG A 48 20.38 5.29 -23.45
N LEU A 49 20.29 6.44 -22.79
CA LEU A 49 19.63 7.63 -23.34
C LEU A 49 20.52 8.35 -24.38
N GLU A 50 21.83 8.37 -24.18
CA GLU A 50 22.81 8.88 -25.15
C GLU A 50 22.78 8.09 -26.45
N GLU A 51 22.69 6.75 -26.37
CA GLU A 51 22.49 5.87 -27.54
C GLU A 51 21.21 6.21 -28.33
N LYS A 52 20.20 6.76 -27.65
CA LYS A 52 18.93 7.22 -28.24
C LYS A 52 18.96 8.69 -28.69
N GLY A 53 20.09 9.38 -28.52
CA GLY A 53 20.30 10.76 -28.97
C GLY A 53 20.14 11.85 -27.91
N ALA A 54 20.13 11.52 -26.62
CA ALA A 54 20.25 12.53 -25.57
C ALA A 54 21.68 13.06 -25.46
N GLU A 55 21.84 14.32 -25.05
CA GLU A 55 23.13 14.93 -24.73
C GLU A 55 23.31 15.00 -23.20
N ARG A 56 24.28 14.27 -22.64
CA ARG A 56 24.66 14.41 -21.22
C ARG A 56 25.38 15.73 -20.99
N ILE A 57 25.03 16.42 -19.91
CA ILE A 57 25.70 17.65 -19.49
C ILE A 57 26.51 17.45 -18.20
N SER A 58 27.44 18.37 -17.94
CA SER A 58 28.21 18.39 -16.69
C SER A 58 27.53 19.24 -15.61
N ALA A 59 27.98 19.09 -14.36
CA ALA A 59 27.50 19.88 -13.23
C ALA A 59 27.73 21.39 -13.43
N GLU A 60 28.82 21.77 -14.10
CA GLU A 60 29.18 23.16 -14.39
C GLU A 60 28.28 23.79 -15.44
N GLN A 61 27.71 23.00 -16.35
CA GLN A 61 26.77 23.46 -17.37
C GLN A 61 25.35 23.65 -16.81
N LEU A 62 24.97 22.84 -15.82
CA LEU A 62 23.60 22.77 -15.27
C LEU A 62 22.99 24.15 -14.91
N PRO A 63 23.69 25.09 -14.24
CA PRO A 63 23.12 26.39 -13.87
C PRO A 63 22.71 27.25 -15.07
N ARG A 64 23.35 27.08 -16.24
CA ARG A 64 23.11 27.89 -17.44
C ARG A 64 22.13 27.25 -18.43
N MET A 65 21.68 26.03 -18.18
CA MET A 65 20.79 25.33 -19.12
C MET A 65 19.46 26.03 -19.37
N HIS A 66 19.01 26.92 -18.47
CA HIS A 66 17.81 27.73 -18.68
C HIS A 66 17.93 28.75 -19.85
N GLU A 67 19.16 29.08 -20.27
CA GLU A 67 19.44 29.93 -21.42
C GLU A 67 19.28 29.15 -22.74
N THR A 68 19.53 27.83 -22.71
CA THR A 68 19.53 26.95 -23.89
C THR A 68 18.22 26.15 -24.05
N CYS A 69 17.62 25.69 -22.95
CA CYS A 69 16.43 24.85 -22.95
C CYS A 69 15.14 25.67 -22.82
N ASP A 70 14.10 25.25 -23.52
CA ASP A 70 12.76 25.82 -23.44
C ASP A 70 12.01 25.36 -22.18
N ALA A 71 12.30 24.15 -21.70
CA ALA A 71 11.66 23.56 -20.54
C ALA A 71 12.59 22.61 -19.76
N LEU A 72 12.34 22.57 -18.45
CA LEU A 72 12.91 21.59 -17.53
C LEU A 72 11.86 20.52 -17.22
N VAL A 73 12.23 19.26 -17.40
CA VAL A 73 11.51 18.11 -16.87
C VAL A 73 12.18 17.69 -15.56
N LEU A 74 11.51 17.96 -14.45
CA LEU A 74 12.01 17.71 -13.10
C LEU A 74 11.46 16.38 -12.58
N SER A 75 12.35 15.46 -12.21
CA SER A 75 11.95 14.23 -11.52
C SER A 75 11.29 14.55 -10.16
N PRO A 76 10.22 13.84 -9.75
CA PRO A 76 9.49 14.15 -8.51
C PRO A 76 10.33 14.14 -7.23
N GLY A 77 11.42 13.36 -7.19
CA GLY A 77 12.34 13.33 -6.05
C GLY A 77 13.08 14.65 -5.83
N ILE A 78 13.25 15.46 -6.87
CA ILE A 78 14.07 16.68 -6.81
C ILE A 78 13.19 17.88 -6.41
N PRO A 79 13.59 18.68 -5.40
CA PRO A 79 12.85 19.84 -4.93
C PRO A 79 12.49 20.86 -6.00
N ILE A 80 11.26 21.38 -5.96
CA ILE A 80 10.80 22.42 -6.90
C ILE A 80 11.51 23.77 -6.68
N ASP A 81 12.16 23.94 -5.53
CA ASP A 81 13.07 25.03 -5.17
C ASP A 81 14.55 24.70 -5.43
N HIS A 82 14.85 23.56 -6.08
CA HIS A 82 16.21 23.24 -6.53
C HIS A 82 16.78 24.40 -7.38
N PRO A 83 18.07 24.77 -7.22
CA PRO A 83 18.66 25.93 -7.89
C PRO A 83 18.40 25.97 -9.41
N THR A 84 18.49 24.84 -10.09
CA THR A 84 18.16 24.72 -11.52
C THR A 84 16.69 25.02 -11.81
N ALA A 85 15.74 24.48 -11.02
CA ALA A 85 14.33 24.76 -11.20
C ALA A 85 14.00 26.24 -10.97
N VAL A 86 14.63 26.87 -9.98
CA VAL A 86 14.53 28.30 -9.73
C VAL A 86 15.10 29.12 -10.90
N ALA A 87 16.24 28.73 -11.46
CA ALA A 87 16.84 29.40 -12.63
C ALA A 87 15.92 29.33 -13.86
N PHE A 88 15.35 28.15 -14.17
CA PHE A 88 14.36 28.01 -15.25
C PHE A 88 13.15 28.92 -15.04
N LYS A 89 12.57 28.93 -13.84
CA LYS A 89 11.43 29.82 -13.52
C LYS A 89 11.79 31.30 -13.68
N ARG A 90 12.95 31.73 -13.17
CA ARG A 90 13.42 33.13 -13.31
C ARG A 90 13.66 33.53 -14.76
N GLY A 91 14.12 32.59 -15.60
CA GLY A 91 14.26 32.77 -17.04
C GLY A 91 12.95 32.70 -17.83
N GLY A 92 11.78 32.59 -17.17
CA GLY A 92 10.48 32.46 -17.82
C GLY A 92 10.27 31.13 -18.55
N ARG A 93 11.07 30.10 -18.22
CA ARG A 93 11.00 28.76 -18.82
C ARG A 93 10.06 27.86 -18.02
N ALA A 94 9.45 26.90 -18.71
CA ALA A 94 8.54 25.97 -18.07
C ALA A 94 9.32 24.97 -17.19
N VAL A 95 8.80 24.67 -16.00
CA VAL A 95 9.24 23.55 -15.17
C VAL A 95 8.07 22.59 -15.04
N VAL A 96 8.21 21.41 -15.65
CA VAL A 96 7.19 20.37 -15.72
C VAL A 96 7.74 19.07 -15.15
N GLY A 97 6.85 18.12 -14.84
CA GLY A 97 7.21 16.76 -14.51
C GLY A 97 6.83 15.79 -15.63
N GLU A 98 7.22 14.53 -15.47
CA GLU A 98 6.79 13.43 -16.33
C GLU A 98 5.26 13.35 -16.43
N THR A 99 4.57 13.52 -15.31
CA THR A 99 3.11 13.39 -15.22
C THR A 99 2.40 14.56 -15.90
N GLU A 100 3.00 15.76 -15.88
CA GLU A 100 2.50 16.92 -16.64
C GLU A 100 2.67 16.70 -18.15
N LEU A 101 3.78 16.10 -18.58
CA LEU A 101 3.92 15.69 -19.97
C LEU A 101 2.80 14.69 -20.32
N ALA A 102 2.59 13.64 -19.53
CA ALA A 102 1.55 12.66 -19.79
C ALA A 102 0.16 13.31 -19.91
N ALA A 103 -0.20 14.17 -18.95
CA ALA A 103 -1.47 14.91 -18.93
C ALA A 103 -1.74 15.72 -20.21
N ARG A 104 -0.70 16.21 -20.89
CA ARG A 104 -0.84 16.98 -22.15
C ARG A 104 -1.02 16.13 -23.39
N TYR A 105 -0.72 14.82 -23.33
CA TYR A 105 -0.73 13.95 -24.51
C TYR A 105 -1.68 12.76 -24.41
N MET A 106 -2.13 12.36 -23.22
CA MET A 106 -3.14 11.33 -23.10
C MET A 106 -4.46 11.76 -23.72
N ARG A 107 -5.16 10.79 -24.30
CA ARG A 107 -6.48 10.96 -24.89
C ARG A 107 -7.55 10.12 -24.19
N CYS A 108 -7.15 9.03 -23.55
CA CYS A 108 -8.04 8.24 -22.73
C CYS A 108 -8.48 9.01 -21.47
N PRO A 109 -9.68 8.72 -20.93
CA PRO A 109 -10.09 9.22 -19.62
C PRO A 109 -9.11 8.78 -18.53
N VAL A 110 -8.88 9.69 -17.59
CA VAL A 110 -8.03 9.45 -16.42
C VAL A 110 -8.89 9.42 -15.16
N VAL A 111 -8.76 8.34 -14.39
CA VAL A 111 -9.22 8.25 -12.99
C VAL A 111 -8.00 8.48 -12.11
N ALA A 112 -7.90 9.65 -11.48
CA ALA A 112 -6.70 10.02 -10.73
C ALA A 112 -6.95 9.97 -9.23
N VAL A 113 -6.07 9.30 -8.48
CA VAL A 113 -6.20 9.07 -7.05
C VAL A 113 -5.04 9.73 -6.30
N THR A 114 -5.36 10.57 -5.32
CA THR A 114 -4.39 11.10 -4.36
C THR A 114 -4.86 10.96 -2.91
N GLY A 115 -3.95 11.25 -1.98
CA GLY A 115 -4.16 11.10 -0.54
C GLY A 115 -2.84 10.89 0.19
N THR A 116 -2.82 10.96 1.51
CA THR A 116 -1.63 10.58 2.28
C THR A 116 -1.48 9.05 2.23
N ASN A 117 -2.53 8.33 2.62
CA ASN A 117 -2.58 6.88 2.71
C ASN A 117 -3.68 6.27 1.83
N GLY A 118 -3.55 4.99 1.49
CA GLY A 118 -4.58 4.21 0.75
C GLY A 118 -4.51 4.29 -0.79
N LYS A 119 -3.77 5.25 -1.37
CA LYS A 119 -3.73 5.50 -2.82
C LYS A 119 -3.51 4.23 -3.66
N THR A 120 -2.45 3.50 -3.35
CA THR A 120 -2.05 2.30 -4.08
C THR A 120 -3.14 1.22 -4.03
N THR A 121 -3.73 1.00 -2.86
CA THR A 121 -4.87 0.06 -2.68
C THR A 121 -6.05 0.46 -3.52
N THR A 122 -6.46 1.72 -3.47
CA THR A 122 -7.59 2.22 -4.26
C THR A 122 -7.31 2.14 -5.76
N VAL A 123 -6.11 2.47 -6.23
CA VAL A 123 -5.73 2.37 -7.64
C VAL A 123 -5.77 0.91 -8.13
N SER A 124 -5.23 -0.04 -7.36
CA SER A 124 -5.28 -1.47 -7.72
C SER A 124 -6.71 -2.04 -7.65
N MET A 125 -7.53 -1.62 -6.68
CA MET A 125 -8.94 -1.99 -6.64
C MET A 125 -9.67 -1.45 -7.88
N LEU A 126 -9.44 -0.18 -8.24
CA LEU A 126 -10.05 0.44 -9.42
C LEU A 126 -9.63 -0.22 -10.72
N GLU A 127 -8.34 -0.47 -10.92
CA GLU A 127 -7.85 -1.20 -12.10
C GLU A 127 -8.55 -2.55 -12.24
N LYS A 128 -8.65 -3.32 -11.14
CA LYS A 128 -9.35 -4.61 -11.15
C LYS A 128 -10.84 -4.47 -11.44
N ILE A 129 -11.54 -3.57 -10.74
CA ILE A 129 -12.99 -3.35 -10.90
C ILE A 129 -13.32 -2.93 -12.33
N LEU A 130 -12.57 -1.97 -12.89
CA LEU A 130 -12.79 -1.48 -14.25
C LEU A 130 -12.50 -2.59 -15.28
N SER A 131 -11.43 -3.35 -15.08
CA SER A 131 -11.06 -4.49 -15.95
C SER A 131 -12.12 -5.59 -15.94
N ASP A 132 -12.56 -6.03 -14.77
CA ASP A 132 -13.63 -7.02 -14.61
C ASP A 132 -14.99 -6.47 -15.13
N GLY A 133 -15.16 -5.14 -15.10
CA GLY A 133 -16.26 -4.40 -15.70
C GLY A 133 -16.22 -4.32 -17.24
N GLY A 134 -15.18 -4.86 -17.88
CA GLY A 134 -15.03 -4.89 -19.34
C GLY A 134 -14.33 -3.67 -19.94
N LEU A 135 -13.77 -2.78 -19.12
CA LEU A 135 -12.97 -1.65 -19.60
C LEU A 135 -11.50 -2.03 -19.67
N GLU A 136 -10.78 -1.51 -20.67
CA GLU A 136 -9.32 -1.64 -20.71
C GLU A 136 -8.68 -0.64 -19.73
N ALA A 137 -8.48 -1.05 -18.48
CA ALA A 137 -7.94 -0.18 -17.43
C ALA A 137 -6.49 -0.53 -17.07
N HIS A 138 -5.65 0.50 -16.90
CA HIS A 138 -4.24 0.35 -16.56
C HIS A 138 -3.83 1.24 -15.39
N ALA A 139 -3.30 0.64 -14.32
CA ALA A 139 -2.71 1.37 -13.21
C ALA A 139 -1.38 2.03 -13.61
N CYS A 140 -1.22 3.31 -13.25
CA CYS A 140 -0.04 4.08 -13.65
C CYS A 140 0.30 5.22 -12.68
N GLY A 141 1.37 5.95 -12.99
CA GLY A 141 1.79 7.15 -12.25
C GLY A 141 2.85 6.83 -11.22
N ASN A 142 2.53 7.07 -9.93
CA ASN A 142 3.47 6.83 -8.82
C ASN A 142 3.66 5.33 -8.49
N ILE A 143 2.82 4.45 -9.04
CA ILE A 143 2.96 2.99 -8.99
C ILE A 143 3.09 2.44 -10.42
N GLY A 144 3.76 1.30 -10.56
CA GLY A 144 3.75 0.53 -11.79
C GLY A 144 4.50 1.27 -12.89
N THR A 145 3.83 1.49 -14.01
CA THR A 145 4.39 2.20 -15.16
C THR A 145 4.18 3.72 -15.01
N PRO A 146 5.21 4.56 -15.28
CA PRO A 146 5.02 6.00 -15.36
C PRO A 146 3.87 6.37 -16.31
N MET A 147 3.11 7.41 -15.98
CA MET A 147 1.90 7.81 -16.70
C MET A 147 2.16 8.07 -18.20
N ILE A 148 3.35 8.59 -18.54
CA ILE A 148 3.80 8.86 -19.90
C ILE A 148 3.88 7.58 -20.76
N GLY A 149 4.04 6.41 -20.13
CA GLY A 149 4.05 5.11 -20.82
C GLY A 149 2.70 4.75 -21.46
N TYR A 150 1.61 5.38 -21.00
CA TYR A 150 0.24 5.09 -21.44
C TYR A 150 -0.37 6.17 -22.34
N VAL A 151 0.41 7.15 -22.80
CA VAL A 151 -0.04 8.18 -23.75
C VAL A 151 -0.57 7.65 -25.08
N GLN A 152 -0.25 6.40 -25.43
CA GLN A 152 -0.70 5.74 -26.67
C GLN A 152 -1.96 4.88 -26.46
N LEU A 153 -2.50 4.81 -25.24
CA LEU A 153 -3.74 4.10 -24.99
C LEU A 153 -4.87 4.66 -25.87
N PRO A 154 -5.77 3.80 -26.39
CA PRO A 154 -6.91 4.26 -27.15
C PRO A 154 -7.86 5.07 -26.27
N GLU A 155 -8.68 5.93 -26.88
CA GLU A 155 -9.65 6.77 -26.16
C GLU A 155 -10.69 5.96 -25.35
N THR A 156 -10.87 4.68 -25.69
CA THR A 156 -11.76 3.72 -25.01
C THR A 156 -11.13 3.09 -23.77
N ALA A 157 -9.82 3.17 -23.59
CA ALA A 157 -9.13 2.66 -22.40
C ALA A 157 -9.25 3.66 -21.23
N VAL A 158 -8.81 3.26 -20.04
CA VAL A 158 -8.83 4.11 -18.84
C VAL A 158 -7.46 4.07 -18.17
N ALA A 159 -6.88 5.24 -17.94
CA ALA A 159 -5.68 5.36 -17.12
C ALA A 159 -6.09 5.56 -15.65
N VAL A 160 -5.74 4.62 -14.77
CA VAL A 160 -5.96 4.71 -13.32
C VAL A 160 -4.68 5.20 -12.67
N ALA A 161 -4.59 6.50 -12.42
CA ALA A 161 -3.34 7.15 -12.07
C ALA A 161 -3.19 7.38 -10.55
N GLU A 162 -2.17 6.80 -9.94
CA GLU A 162 -1.71 7.21 -8.61
C GLU A 162 -0.92 8.52 -8.71
N ILE A 163 -1.39 9.58 -8.04
CA ILE A 163 -0.75 10.90 -8.07
C ILE A 163 -0.24 11.27 -6.67
N SER A 164 1.08 11.43 -6.54
CA SER A 164 1.75 11.88 -5.32
C SER A 164 1.73 13.41 -5.17
N SER A 165 1.95 13.90 -3.94
CA SER A 165 2.15 15.34 -3.68
C SER A 165 3.35 15.92 -4.42
N PHE A 166 4.42 15.12 -4.61
CA PHE A 166 5.61 15.55 -5.33
C PHE A 166 5.32 15.80 -6.82
N GLN A 167 4.53 14.92 -7.45
CA GLN A 167 4.07 15.13 -8.83
C GLN A 167 3.16 16.37 -8.95
N LEU A 168 2.34 16.66 -7.93
CA LEU A 168 1.46 17.84 -7.90
C LEU A 168 2.21 19.19 -7.78
N GLU A 169 3.52 19.16 -7.50
CA GLU A 169 4.36 20.37 -7.54
C GLU A 169 4.50 20.91 -8.98
N THR A 170 4.61 20.00 -9.96
CA THR A 170 4.85 20.31 -11.37
C THR A 170 3.68 19.98 -12.29
N LEU A 171 2.63 19.33 -11.77
CA LEU A 171 1.39 19.03 -12.48
C LEU A 171 0.42 20.22 -12.44
N GLY A 172 0.02 20.69 -13.61
CA GLY A 172 -0.84 21.84 -13.79
C GLY A 172 -1.94 21.67 -14.83
N SER A 173 -1.82 20.73 -15.79
CA SER A 173 -2.78 20.58 -16.90
C SER A 173 -3.71 19.39 -16.78
N LEU A 174 -3.52 18.48 -15.81
CA LEU A 174 -4.39 17.31 -15.67
C LEU A 174 -5.83 17.74 -15.37
N CYS A 175 -6.78 17.20 -16.12
CA CYS A 175 -8.21 17.27 -15.86
C CYS A 175 -8.72 15.83 -15.80
N PRO A 176 -8.73 15.17 -14.62
CA PRO A 176 -9.17 13.80 -14.53
C PRO A 176 -10.69 13.74 -14.71
N HIS A 177 -11.18 12.71 -15.41
CA HIS A 177 -12.63 12.47 -15.52
C HIS A 177 -13.21 12.19 -14.11
N VAL A 178 -12.46 11.45 -13.29
CA VAL A 178 -12.74 11.25 -11.87
C VAL A 178 -11.49 11.55 -11.05
N GLY A 179 -11.55 12.58 -10.22
CA GLY A 179 -10.52 12.89 -9.22
C GLY A 179 -10.90 12.37 -7.84
N VAL A 180 -10.10 11.48 -7.27
CA VAL A 180 -10.33 10.87 -5.96
C VAL A 180 -9.32 11.43 -4.95
N VAL A 181 -9.82 11.95 -3.82
CA VAL A 181 -8.96 12.41 -2.71
C VAL A 181 -9.32 11.60 -1.46
N LEU A 182 -8.38 10.78 -0.99
CA LEU A 182 -8.66 9.77 0.04
C LEU A 182 -8.59 10.30 1.48
N ASN A 183 -7.57 11.09 1.81
CA ASN A 183 -7.29 11.62 3.14
C ASN A 183 -6.11 12.59 3.07
N VAL A 184 -6.02 13.50 4.04
CA VAL A 184 -4.85 14.38 4.24
C VAL A 184 -4.42 14.34 5.71
N THR A 185 -3.38 13.57 5.97
CA THR A 185 -2.67 13.54 7.26
C THR A 185 -1.22 13.99 7.10
N GLU A 186 -0.59 14.39 8.20
CA GLU A 186 0.76 14.93 8.24
C GLU A 186 1.79 13.96 7.61
N ASP A 187 2.42 14.40 6.52
CA ASP A 187 3.49 13.68 5.85
C ASP A 187 4.33 14.65 5.01
N HIS A 188 5.58 14.30 4.74
CA HIS A 188 6.48 15.03 3.85
C HIS A 188 6.64 16.54 4.17
N LEU A 189 6.50 16.96 5.43
CA LEU A 189 6.65 18.37 5.82
C LEU A 189 8.09 18.89 5.63
N ASN A 190 9.08 18.01 5.68
CA ASN A 190 10.45 18.34 5.31
C ASN A 190 10.60 18.77 3.83
N ARG A 191 9.66 18.37 2.96
CA ARG A 191 9.57 18.80 1.56
C ARG A 191 8.65 20.00 1.38
N HIS A 192 7.47 19.95 2.00
CA HIS A 192 6.39 20.92 1.75
C HIS A 192 6.38 22.08 2.74
N TYR A 193 7.33 22.08 3.69
CA TYR A 193 7.54 23.03 4.79
C TYR A 193 6.43 23.06 5.84
N ASN A 194 5.17 23.05 5.43
CA ASN A 194 4.01 23.10 6.33
C ASN A 194 2.79 22.37 5.76
N MET A 195 1.78 22.17 6.61
CA MET A 195 0.54 21.47 6.25
C MET A 195 -0.28 22.22 5.20
N ASP A 196 -0.32 23.56 5.22
CA ASP A 196 -1.12 24.34 4.27
C ASP A 196 -0.65 24.13 2.83
N ASN A 197 0.66 24.10 2.61
CA ASN A 197 1.25 23.78 1.31
C ASN A 197 0.91 22.35 0.89
N TYR A 198 0.97 21.38 1.80
CA TYR A 198 0.65 19.98 1.51
C TYR A 198 -0.83 19.80 1.12
N ILE A 199 -1.73 20.46 1.85
CA ILE A 199 -3.18 20.51 1.57
C ILE A 199 -3.43 21.16 0.20
N PHE A 200 -2.80 22.31 -0.06
CA PHE A 200 -2.90 23.02 -1.33
C PHE A 200 -2.47 22.14 -2.51
N LEU A 201 -1.32 21.47 -2.40
CA LEU A 201 -0.83 20.57 -3.44
C LEU A 201 -1.83 19.46 -3.77
N LYS A 202 -2.40 18.78 -2.76
CA LYS A 202 -3.42 17.74 -2.99
C LYS A 202 -4.68 18.29 -3.64
N SER A 203 -5.12 19.49 -3.25
CA SER A 203 -6.28 20.14 -3.86
C SER A 203 -6.10 20.44 -5.35
N LYS A 204 -4.86 20.59 -5.82
CA LYS A 204 -4.58 20.85 -7.25
C LYS A 204 -5.08 19.75 -8.18
N LEU A 205 -5.26 18.51 -7.68
CA LEU A 205 -5.80 17.41 -8.48
C LEU A 205 -7.16 17.76 -9.12
N LEU A 206 -7.96 18.59 -8.43
CA LEU A 206 -9.31 18.96 -8.81
C LEU A 206 -9.39 20.38 -9.41
N LYS A 207 -8.26 21.06 -9.59
CA LYS A 207 -8.20 22.48 -9.95
C LYS A 207 -8.79 22.77 -11.33
N ASN A 208 -8.55 21.86 -12.29
CA ASN A 208 -8.98 22.04 -13.68
C ASN A 208 -10.35 21.40 -13.95
N SER A 209 -10.89 20.63 -13.01
CA SER A 209 -12.18 19.96 -13.15
C SER A 209 -13.32 20.96 -13.25
N THR A 210 -14.25 20.67 -14.15
CA THR A 210 -15.48 21.42 -14.42
C THR A 210 -16.70 20.57 -14.04
N GLU A 211 -17.91 21.07 -14.30
CA GLU A 211 -19.16 20.32 -14.04
C GLU A 211 -19.31 19.04 -14.88
N ALA A 212 -18.45 18.84 -15.89
CA ALA A 212 -18.38 17.60 -16.67
C ALA A 212 -17.58 16.49 -15.97
N GLU A 213 -16.71 16.85 -15.02
CA GLU A 213 -15.86 15.93 -14.26
C GLU A 213 -16.43 15.67 -12.86
N TYR A 214 -15.91 14.63 -12.21
CA TYR A 214 -16.34 14.21 -10.89
C TYR A 214 -15.22 14.30 -9.85
N ALA A 215 -15.59 14.65 -8.62
CA ALA A 215 -14.73 14.59 -7.46
C ALA A 215 -15.28 13.58 -6.45
N VAL A 216 -14.49 12.56 -6.12
CA VAL A 216 -14.80 11.58 -5.07
C VAL A 216 -14.00 11.94 -3.81
N LEU A 217 -14.69 12.41 -2.77
CA LEU A 217 -14.09 13.01 -1.58
C LEU A 217 -14.42 12.22 -0.31
N ASN A 218 -13.44 12.04 0.56
CA ASN A 218 -13.67 11.46 1.88
C ASN A 218 -14.47 12.42 2.76
N PHE A 219 -15.67 12.03 3.18
CA PHE A 219 -16.50 12.85 4.07
C PHE A 219 -16.00 12.85 5.51
N ASP A 220 -15.37 11.75 5.93
CA ASP A 220 -14.89 11.55 7.31
C ASP A 220 -13.63 12.38 7.61
N ASP A 221 -12.95 12.87 6.57
CA ASP A 221 -11.78 13.74 6.66
C ASP A 221 -12.19 15.19 6.41
N GLY A 222 -12.17 16.01 7.47
CA GLY A 222 -12.59 17.41 7.41
C GLY A 222 -11.81 18.27 6.41
N ILE A 223 -10.53 17.98 6.17
CA ILE A 223 -9.69 18.71 5.19
C ILE A 223 -10.15 18.34 3.78
N VAL A 224 -10.31 17.05 3.50
CA VAL A 224 -10.74 16.56 2.19
C VAL A 224 -12.16 17.02 1.86
N ARG A 225 -13.07 16.95 2.83
CA ARG A 225 -14.44 17.44 2.68
C ARG A 225 -14.47 18.93 2.30
N GLY A 226 -13.55 19.74 2.85
CA GLY A 226 -13.41 21.16 2.48
C GLY A 226 -12.94 21.41 1.04
N PHE A 227 -12.48 20.39 0.30
CA PHE A 227 -12.12 20.55 -1.12
C PHE A 227 -13.34 20.69 -2.02
N ALA A 228 -14.52 20.30 -1.55
CA ALA A 228 -15.79 20.53 -2.23
C ALA A 228 -16.01 22.01 -2.59
N GLU A 229 -15.57 22.93 -1.74
CA GLU A 229 -15.72 24.37 -1.94
C GLU A 229 -14.73 24.95 -2.98
N LYS A 230 -13.73 24.16 -3.38
CA LYS A 230 -12.59 24.61 -4.21
C LYS A 230 -12.59 24.02 -5.62
N THR A 231 -13.62 23.25 -5.98
CA THR A 231 -13.74 22.63 -7.30
C THR A 231 -15.11 22.89 -7.92
N LYS A 232 -15.19 22.82 -9.24
CA LYS A 232 -16.46 22.85 -10.00
C LYS A 232 -16.94 21.45 -10.37
N ALA A 233 -16.18 20.41 -10.02
CA ALA A 233 -16.54 19.03 -10.26
C ALA A 233 -17.85 18.65 -9.56
N ARG A 234 -18.57 17.69 -10.13
CA ARG A 234 -19.71 17.06 -9.46
C ARG A 234 -19.20 16.22 -8.31
N ILE A 235 -19.61 16.56 -7.09
CA ILE A 235 -19.08 15.92 -5.88
C ILE A 235 -19.91 14.68 -5.54
N LEU A 236 -19.20 13.57 -5.32
CA LEU A 236 -19.70 12.41 -4.60
C LEU A 236 -18.80 12.15 -3.41
N TYR A 237 -19.40 11.79 -2.28
CA TYR A 237 -18.65 11.52 -1.07
C TYR A 237 -18.46 10.02 -0.84
N PHE A 238 -17.50 9.69 0.01
CA PHE A 238 -17.51 8.40 0.68
C PHE A 238 -17.33 8.51 2.19
N SER A 239 -17.94 7.59 2.94
CA SER A 239 -17.89 7.60 4.41
C SER A 239 -18.07 6.20 5.00
N VAL A 240 -17.35 5.91 6.08
CA VAL A 240 -17.61 4.72 6.91
C VAL A 240 -18.41 5.03 8.18
N ARG A 241 -18.84 6.28 8.36
CA ARG A 241 -19.50 6.77 9.59
C ARG A 241 -20.96 7.14 9.37
N GLU A 242 -21.28 7.65 8.20
CA GLU A 242 -22.61 8.18 7.90
C GLU A 242 -23.01 7.95 6.45
N LYS A 243 -24.31 7.98 6.22
CA LYS A 243 -24.89 7.89 4.87
C LYS A 243 -24.67 9.20 4.12
N VAL A 244 -24.03 9.11 2.95
CA VAL A 244 -23.69 10.28 2.12
C VAL A 244 -24.19 10.12 0.69
N HIS A 245 -24.27 11.23 -0.04
CA HIS A 245 -24.49 11.20 -1.50
C HIS A 245 -23.22 10.69 -2.20
N GLY A 246 -23.13 9.37 -2.33
CA GLY A 246 -22.00 8.64 -2.87
C GLY A 246 -21.91 7.25 -2.23
N ALA A 247 -20.70 6.79 -1.90
CA ALA A 247 -20.48 5.45 -1.35
C ALA A 247 -20.42 5.45 0.19
N TYR A 248 -21.15 4.59 0.88
CA TYR A 248 -21.11 4.57 2.36
C TYR A 248 -21.23 3.17 2.96
N LEU A 249 -20.73 3.03 4.20
CA LEU A 249 -20.95 1.85 5.04
C LEU A 249 -22.18 2.07 5.94
N GLU A 250 -23.13 1.14 5.92
CA GLU A 250 -24.31 1.15 6.78
C GLU A 250 -24.58 -0.28 7.27
N ASN A 251 -24.59 -0.49 8.58
CA ASN A 251 -24.87 -1.80 9.21
C ASN A 251 -23.99 -2.97 8.70
N GLY A 252 -22.72 -2.72 8.39
CA GLY A 252 -21.80 -3.73 7.86
C GLY A 252 -21.89 -3.95 6.35
N GLU A 253 -22.76 -3.22 5.66
CA GLU A 253 -23.00 -3.32 4.22
C GLU A 253 -22.50 -2.07 3.49
N LEU A 254 -21.92 -2.24 2.30
CA LEU A 254 -21.45 -1.14 1.46
C LEU A 254 -22.51 -0.77 0.41
N TYR A 255 -22.79 0.52 0.31
CA TYR A 255 -23.78 1.09 -0.61
C TYR A 255 -23.17 2.14 -1.52
N PHE A 256 -23.84 2.42 -2.64
CA PHE A 256 -23.64 3.61 -3.47
C PHE A 256 -24.98 4.27 -3.76
N CYS A 257 -25.20 5.49 -3.27
CA CYS A 257 -26.42 6.27 -3.50
C CYS A 257 -27.73 5.49 -3.22
N GLY A 258 -27.72 4.64 -2.18
CA GLY A 258 -28.87 3.81 -1.80
C GLY A 258 -28.90 2.41 -2.44
N GLU A 259 -28.07 2.17 -3.46
CA GLU A 259 -27.90 0.85 -4.08
C GLU A 259 -26.94 0.01 -3.25
N HIS A 260 -27.35 -1.20 -2.86
CA HIS A 260 -26.47 -2.16 -2.17
C HIS A 260 -25.44 -2.72 -3.14
N ILE A 261 -24.18 -2.86 -2.69
CA ILE A 261 -23.07 -3.38 -3.51
C ILE A 261 -22.57 -4.72 -2.99
N LEU A 262 -22.13 -4.78 -1.73
CA LEU A 262 -21.60 -5.99 -1.08
C LEU A 262 -21.50 -5.81 0.44
N SER A 263 -21.39 -6.92 1.16
CA SER A 263 -21.12 -6.90 2.60
C SER A 263 -19.64 -6.63 2.88
N ALA A 264 -19.34 -5.90 3.95
CA ALA A 264 -17.96 -5.62 4.36
C ALA A 264 -17.20 -6.89 4.73
N SER A 265 -17.90 -7.94 5.20
CA SER A 265 -17.28 -9.24 5.50
C SER A 265 -16.88 -10.04 4.27
N GLU A 266 -17.35 -9.65 3.07
CA GLU A 266 -16.95 -10.30 1.81
C GLU A 266 -15.60 -9.76 1.30
N LEU A 267 -15.09 -8.66 1.85
CA LEU A 267 -13.76 -8.16 1.54
C LEU A 267 -12.70 -9.07 2.17
N LEU A 268 -11.78 -9.61 1.36
CA LEU A 268 -10.65 -10.41 1.85
C LEU A 268 -9.61 -9.56 2.61
N THR A 269 -9.63 -8.24 2.42
CA THR A 269 -8.74 -7.31 3.10
C THR A 269 -9.38 -6.80 4.39
N ASP A 270 -8.77 -7.14 5.53
CA ASP A 270 -9.23 -6.70 6.85
C ASP A 270 -9.03 -5.18 7.08
N GLY A 271 -9.89 -4.58 7.91
CA GLY A 271 -9.67 -3.26 8.51
C GLY A 271 -10.46 -2.10 7.89
N LEU A 272 -10.86 -1.15 8.75
CA LEU A 272 -11.73 -0.03 8.38
C LEU A 272 -11.15 0.86 7.26
N HIS A 273 -9.84 1.01 7.20
CA HIS A 273 -9.17 1.78 6.15
C HIS A 273 -9.28 1.10 4.78
N ASN A 274 -9.35 -0.23 4.71
CA ASN A 274 -9.59 -0.95 3.46
C ASN A 274 -11.05 -0.82 3.01
N ILE A 275 -12.00 -0.77 3.95
CA ILE A 275 -13.39 -0.40 3.64
C ILE A 275 -13.46 1.02 3.06
N GLN A 276 -12.75 2.00 3.65
CA GLN A 276 -12.67 3.35 3.09
C GLN A 276 -12.09 3.35 1.66
N ASN A 277 -11.01 2.60 1.41
CA ASN A 277 -10.42 2.47 0.07
C ASN A 277 -11.40 1.84 -0.92
N ALA A 278 -12.16 0.81 -0.49
CA ALA A 278 -13.17 0.15 -1.29
C ALA A 278 -14.33 1.09 -1.63
N LEU A 279 -14.84 1.86 -0.67
CA LEU A 279 -15.90 2.85 -0.91
C LEU A 279 -15.47 3.93 -1.92
N ALA A 280 -14.23 4.42 -1.82
CA ALA A 280 -13.68 5.35 -2.80
C ALA A 280 -13.60 4.72 -4.20
N ALA A 281 -13.17 3.45 -4.29
CA ALA A 281 -13.12 2.70 -5.55
C ALA A 281 -14.53 2.43 -6.12
N ILE A 282 -15.51 2.08 -5.28
CA ILE A 282 -16.92 1.89 -5.65
C ILE A 282 -17.46 3.17 -6.28
N ALA A 283 -17.31 4.32 -5.60
CA ALA A 283 -17.81 5.60 -6.10
C ALA A 283 -17.20 5.94 -7.46
N ALA A 284 -15.88 5.81 -7.61
CA ALA A 284 -15.20 6.07 -8.89
C ALA A 284 -15.62 5.07 -9.99
N ALA A 285 -15.74 3.78 -9.70
CA ALA A 285 -16.16 2.77 -10.67
C ALA A 285 -17.62 2.95 -11.12
N LYS A 286 -18.53 3.33 -10.21
CA LYS A 286 -19.93 3.63 -10.55
C LYS A 286 -20.04 4.84 -11.47
N ILE A 287 -19.21 5.87 -11.28
CA ILE A 287 -19.12 7.01 -12.19
C ILE A 287 -18.65 6.58 -13.59
N MET A 288 -17.71 5.63 -13.66
CA MET A 288 -17.24 5.03 -14.92
C MET A 288 -18.26 4.06 -15.55
N GLY A 289 -19.44 3.87 -14.94
CA GLY A 289 -20.52 3.05 -15.49
C GLY A 289 -20.39 1.55 -15.23
N VAL A 290 -19.52 1.10 -14.32
CA VAL A 290 -19.39 -0.32 -14.00
C VAL A 290 -20.62 -0.82 -13.22
N PRO A 291 -21.25 -1.94 -13.62
CA PRO A 291 -22.38 -2.53 -12.89
C PRO A 291 -22.00 -3.03 -11.49
N SER A 292 -22.92 -2.93 -10.54
CA SER A 292 -22.69 -3.26 -9.13
C SER A 292 -22.31 -4.72 -8.92
N GLU A 293 -22.86 -5.65 -9.71
CA GLU A 293 -22.49 -7.06 -9.64
C GLU A 293 -21.02 -7.28 -10.03
N SER A 294 -20.49 -6.50 -10.98
CA SER A 294 -19.08 -6.60 -11.33
C SER A 294 -18.20 -6.04 -10.22
N ILE A 295 -18.55 -4.85 -9.70
CA ILE A 295 -17.85 -4.21 -8.57
C ILE A 295 -17.78 -5.17 -7.36
N SER A 296 -18.92 -5.77 -7.01
CA SER A 296 -19.05 -6.72 -5.89
C SER A 296 -18.10 -7.91 -6.06
N ARG A 297 -18.15 -8.60 -7.21
CA ARG A 297 -17.26 -9.75 -7.51
C ARG A 297 -15.78 -9.36 -7.52
N SER A 298 -15.44 -8.20 -8.07
CA SER A 298 -14.05 -7.72 -8.11
C SER A 298 -13.49 -7.48 -6.72
N LEU A 299 -14.26 -6.82 -5.86
CA LEU A 299 -13.85 -6.51 -4.50
C LEU A 299 -13.77 -7.78 -3.63
N ALA A 300 -14.74 -8.69 -3.74
CA ALA A 300 -14.73 -9.96 -3.03
C ALA A 300 -13.54 -10.88 -3.41
N SER A 301 -12.97 -10.71 -4.61
CA SER A 301 -11.80 -11.47 -5.08
C SER A 301 -10.46 -10.74 -4.95
N PHE A 302 -10.45 -9.50 -4.43
CA PHE A 302 -9.24 -8.70 -4.29
C PHE A 302 -8.42 -9.14 -3.08
N LYS A 303 -7.23 -9.70 -3.30
CA LYS A 303 -6.37 -10.31 -2.26
C LYS A 303 -5.51 -9.31 -1.48
N GLY A 304 -5.62 -8.01 -1.74
CA GLY A 304 -4.71 -7.00 -1.18
C GLY A 304 -3.48 -6.73 -2.05
N ILE A 305 -2.55 -5.97 -1.50
CA ILE A 305 -1.29 -5.57 -2.16
C ILE A 305 -0.14 -6.04 -1.27
N ARG A 306 0.96 -6.49 -1.90
CA ARG A 306 2.19 -6.84 -1.17
C ARG A 306 2.67 -5.69 -0.27
N HIS A 307 3.25 -6.06 0.87
CA HIS A 307 3.82 -5.13 1.85
C HIS A 307 2.82 -4.15 2.48
N ARG A 308 1.53 -4.49 2.47
CA ARG A 308 0.45 -3.68 3.07
C ARG A 308 -0.48 -4.57 3.91
N ILE A 309 -0.11 -4.77 5.16
CA ILE A 309 -0.76 -5.70 6.10
C ILE A 309 -0.90 -7.09 5.44
N GLU A 310 0.17 -7.53 4.78
CA GLU A 310 0.26 -8.82 4.10
C GLU A 310 0.63 -9.89 5.12
N TYR A 311 -0.17 -10.95 5.24
CA TYR A 311 0.25 -12.14 5.98
C TYR A 311 1.30 -12.89 5.17
N VAL A 312 2.50 -13.05 5.73
CA VAL A 312 3.66 -13.59 4.98
C VAL A 312 4.11 -14.97 5.42
N GLY A 313 3.68 -15.44 6.59
CA GLY A 313 4.05 -16.76 7.11
C GLY A 313 3.80 -16.94 8.61
N GLU A 314 4.06 -18.15 9.09
CA GLU A 314 4.00 -18.52 10.51
C GLU A 314 5.18 -19.43 10.89
N ALA A 315 5.95 -19.00 11.88
CA ALA A 315 7.09 -19.77 12.41
C ALA A 315 7.02 -19.80 13.95
N ASP A 316 7.33 -20.95 14.55
CA ASP A 316 7.20 -21.18 16.01
C ASP A 316 5.80 -20.85 16.58
N GLY A 317 4.77 -20.91 15.73
CA GLY A 317 3.39 -20.51 16.06
C GLY A 317 3.18 -19.00 16.23
N ILE A 318 4.11 -18.18 15.70
CA ILE A 318 4.04 -16.72 15.63
C ILE A 318 3.68 -16.34 14.20
N LYS A 319 2.67 -15.48 14.04
CA LYS A 319 2.26 -14.98 12.72
C LYS A 319 3.10 -13.78 12.32
N TYR A 320 3.50 -13.68 11.06
CA TYR A 320 4.27 -12.56 10.55
C TYR A 320 3.44 -11.77 9.54
N VAL A 321 3.37 -10.45 9.74
CA VAL A 321 2.62 -9.52 8.90
C VAL A 321 3.55 -8.43 8.39
N ASP A 322 3.60 -8.28 7.07
CA ASP A 322 4.37 -7.27 6.37
C ASP A 322 3.49 -6.05 6.01
N ASP A 323 3.78 -4.93 6.67
CA ASP A 323 3.29 -3.59 6.34
C ASP A 323 4.47 -2.62 6.13
N SER A 324 5.51 -3.06 5.39
CA SER A 324 6.66 -2.21 5.07
C SER A 324 6.28 -0.90 4.38
N LYS A 325 5.09 -0.82 3.74
CA LYS A 325 4.55 0.44 3.19
C LYS A 325 4.15 1.46 4.26
N GLY A 326 4.02 1.06 5.52
CA GLY A 326 3.77 1.89 6.71
C GLY A 326 4.90 2.87 7.01
N THR A 327 5.10 3.85 6.12
CA THR A 327 6.27 4.73 6.07
C THR A 327 6.06 6.08 6.78
N ASN A 328 4.93 6.24 7.47
CA ASN A 328 4.58 7.39 8.31
C ASN A 328 3.78 6.93 9.55
N VAL A 329 3.68 7.81 10.55
CA VAL A 329 3.06 7.53 11.85
C VAL A 329 1.60 7.10 11.73
N ASP A 330 0.79 7.79 10.91
CA ASP A 330 -0.63 7.48 10.73
C ASP A 330 -0.85 6.10 10.10
N ALA A 331 0.00 5.71 9.14
CA ALA A 331 -0.07 4.40 8.51
C ALA A 331 0.18 3.28 9.54
N THR A 332 1.19 3.42 10.39
CA THR A 332 1.49 2.43 11.42
C THR A 332 0.42 2.35 12.50
N ILE A 333 -0.15 3.50 12.93
CA ILE A 333 -1.30 3.50 13.84
C ILE A 333 -2.48 2.71 13.26
N LYS A 334 -2.76 2.88 11.96
CA LYS A 334 -3.82 2.15 11.27
C LYS A 334 -3.52 0.65 11.17
N ALA A 335 -2.28 0.26 10.87
CA ALA A 335 -1.86 -1.13 10.80
C ALA A 335 -2.00 -1.84 12.15
N VAL A 336 -1.52 -1.19 13.23
CA VAL A 336 -1.66 -1.68 14.60
C VAL A 336 -3.14 -1.86 14.98
N GLY A 337 -4.01 -0.93 14.59
CA GLY A 337 -5.45 -1.03 14.82
C GLY A 337 -6.15 -2.19 14.12
N CYS A 338 -5.50 -2.83 13.14
CA CYS A 338 -6.04 -3.99 12.43
C CYS A 338 -5.61 -5.33 13.04
N MET A 339 -4.71 -5.33 14.01
CA MET A 339 -4.22 -6.57 14.64
C MET A 339 -5.27 -7.14 15.59
N LYS A 340 -5.60 -8.42 15.42
CA LYS A 340 -6.65 -9.13 16.19
C LYS A 340 -6.14 -9.72 17.51
N GLY A 341 -4.86 -9.59 17.83
CA GLY A 341 -4.22 -10.16 19.02
C GLY A 341 -2.93 -9.45 19.40
N GLU A 342 -2.30 -9.93 20.46
CA GLU A 342 -1.03 -9.40 20.98
C GLU A 342 0.06 -9.37 19.89
N THR A 343 0.76 -8.23 19.80
CA THR A 343 1.64 -7.93 18.68
C THR A 343 3.00 -7.40 19.14
N VAL A 344 4.08 -7.94 18.57
CA VAL A 344 5.42 -7.36 18.61
C VAL A 344 5.61 -6.51 17.35
N LEU A 345 5.91 -5.22 17.53
CA LEU A 345 5.98 -4.24 16.45
C LEU A 345 7.43 -3.90 16.09
N LEU A 346 7.77 -3.94 14.80
CA LEU A 346 9.05 -3.43 14.29
C LEU A 346 8.90 -1.96 13.86
N LEU A 347 9.65 -1.07 14.51
CA LEU A 347 9.67 0.39 14.24
C LEU A 347 11.07 0.83 13.83
N GLY A 348 11.20 1.65 12.79
CA GLY A 348 12.52 2.17 12.43
C GLY A 348 12.71 2.50 10.96
N GLY A 349 13.72 3.32 10.69
CA GLY A 349 14.17 3.64 9.35
C GLY A 349 14.76 5.03 9.25
N LYS A 350 14.63 5.63 8.07
CA LYS A 350 15.09 6.99 7.77
C LYS A 350 14.33 8.04 8.57
N ASP A 351 15.06 8.90 9.25
CA ASP A 351 14.49 10.05 9.96
C ASP A 351 13.98 11.10 8.97
N LYS A 352 12.71 11.46 9.09
CA LYS A 352 12.05 12.56 8.34
C LYS A 352 11.63 13.71 9.24
N GLY A 353 11.98 13.66 10.53
CA GLY A 353 11.56 14.65 11.52
C GLY A 353 10.11 14.51 11.95
N TYR A 354 9.52 13.31 11.87
CA TYR A 354 8.16 13.07 12.34
C TYR A 354 8.05 13.24 13.86
N ASP A 355 6.87 13.67 14.30
CA ASP A 355 6.47 13.58 15.71
C ASP A 355 5.91 12.17 15.99
N TYR A 356 6.69 11.38 16.73
CA TYR A 356 6.33 10.01 17.11
C TYR A 356 5.49 9.94 18.39
N ASP A 357 5.23 11.05 19.09
CA ASP A 357 4.53 10.98 20.38
C ASP A 357 3.10 10.44 20.19
N LYS A 358 2.44 10.85 19.10
CA LYS A 358 1.12 10.32 18.70
C LYS A 358 1.13 8.80 18.51
N LEU A 359 2.22 8.24 17.99
CA LEU A 359 2.38 6.79 17.84
C LEU A 359 2.37 6.13 19.21
N PHE A 360 3.28 6.51 20.11
CA PHE A 360 3.45 5.84 21.39
C PHE A 360 2.27 6.04 22.34
N VAL A 361 1.62 7.21 22.32
CA VAL A 361 0.34 7.42 23.02
C VAL A 361 -0.69 6.37 22.56
N ARG A 362 -0.78 6.11 21.26
CA ARG A 362 -1.72 5.12 20.73
C ARG A 362 -1.31 3.69 21.07
N LEU A 363 -0.01 3.37 20.97
CA LEU A 363 0.52 2.02 21.26
C LEU A 363 0.24 1.57 22.70
N ARG A 364 0.20 2.49 23.67
CA ARG A 364 -0.15 2.15 25.06
C ARG A 364 -1.56 1.57 25.24
N SER A 365 -2.46 1.89 24.31
CA SER A 365 -3.86 1.48 24.32
C SER A 365 -4.17 0.43 23.24
N SER A 366 -3.16 -0.16 22.63
CA SER A 366 -3.31 -1.15 21.56
C SER A 366 -2.91 -2.55 22.02
N SER A 367 -3.01 -3.52 21.10
CA SER A 367 -2.54 -4.89 21.31
C SER A 367 -1.01 -5.03 21.25
N VAL A 368 -0.25 -3.93 21.12
CA VAL A 368 1.22 -4.01 21.02
C VAL A 368 1.82 -4.27 22.39
N VAL A 369 2.42 -5.45 22.54
CA VAL A 369 3.05 -5.91 23.78
C VAL A 369 4.52 -5.50 23.87
N HIS A 370 5.20 -5.37 22.72
CA HIS A 370 6.61 -4.96 22.67
C HIS A 370 6.94 -4.25 21.35
N ALA A 371 7.88 -3.31 21.38
CA ALA A 371 8.40 -2.66 20.18
C ALA A 371 9.90 -2.94 19.99
N VAL A 372 10.30 -3.46 18.84
CA VAL A 372 11.71 -3.55 18.44
C VAL A 372 12.03 -2.38 17.53
N ILE A 373 12.90 -1.49 18.02
CA ILE A 373 13.24 -0.21 17.39
C ILE A 373 14.60 -0.35 16.70
N TYR A 374 14.68 0.03 15.41
CA TYR A 374 15.88 -0.08 14.57
C TYR A 374 16.12 1.16 13.68
N GLY A 375 17.22 1.14 12.92
CA GLY A 375 17.49 2.12 11.87
C GLY A 375 18.08 3.45 12.36
N GLU A 376 18.13 4.43 11.45
CA GLU A 376 18.71 5.76 11.69
C GLU A 376 17.97 6.54 12.79
N ASN A 377 16.64 6.51 12.79
CA ASN A 377 15.80 7.28 13.70
C ASN A 377 15.55 6.61 15.07
N ARG A 378 16.22 5.49 15.36
CA ARG A 378 15.97 4.66 16.54
C ARG A 378 16.02 5.42 17.88
N PHE A 379 16.91 6.40 18.02
CA PHE A 379 17.04 7.18 19.24
C PHE A 379 15.91 8.21 19.41
N ARG A 380 15.36 8.73 18.33
CA ARG A 380 14.18 9.62 18.38
C ARG A 380 12.92 8.85 18.74
N LEU A 381 12.77 7.64 18.17
CA LEU A 381 11.70 6.72 18.55
C LEU A 381 11.79 6.36 20.05
N LEU A 382 13.00 6.04 20.54
CA LEU A 382 13.25 5.79 21.96
C LEU A 382 12.87 6.99 22.84
N GLU A 383 13.35 8.19 22.50
CA GLU A 383 13.05 9.41 23.27
C GLU A 383 11.54 9.66 23.35
N SER A 384 10.84 9.55 22.22
CA SER A 384 9.38 9.69 22.15
C SER A 384 8.65 8.62 22.98
N ALA A 385 9.07 7.36 22.89
CA ALA A 385 8.53 6.26 23.69
C ALA A 385 8.64 6.55 25.20
N LEU A 386 9.82 6.96 25.65
CA LEU A 386 10.08 7.29 27.05
C LEU A 386 9.24 8.48 27.52
N ARG A 387 9.14 9.55 26.72
CA ARG A 387 8.28 10.72 27.04
C ARG A 387 6.80 10.33 27.19
N CYS A 388 6.32 9.40 26.35
CA CYS A 388 4.95 8.93 26.40
C CYS A 388 4.71 7.81 27.44
N GLY A 389 5.75 7.38 28.16
CA GLY A 389 5.66 6.31 29.17
C GLY A 389 5.37 4.94 28.56
N PHE A 390 5.88 4.66 27.36
CA PHE A 390 5.93 3.32 26.79
C PHE A 390 7.33 2.78 27.05
N ASP A 391 7.49 1.69 27.79
CA ASP A 391 8.79 1.17 28.27
C ASP A 391 9.12 -0.24 27.76
N ARG A 392 8.15 -0.95 27.18
CA ARG A 392 8.29 -2.30 26.60
C ARG A 392 8.94 -2.25 25.21
N MET A 393 10.24 -2.00 25.17
CA MET A 393 10.97 -1.85 23.91
C MET A 393 12.38 -2.43 23.94
N THR A 394 12.88 -2.78 22.75
CA THR A 394 14.26 -3.21 22.52
C THR A 394 14.86 -2.38 21.38
N LEU A 395 16.10 -1.92 21.55
CA LEU A 395 16.81 -1.15 20.54
C LEU A 395 17.84 -2.04 19.83
N CYS A 396 17.91 -1.93 18.51
CA CYS A 396 19.00 -2.50 17.72
C CYS A 396 19.37 -1.57 16.56
N ALA A 397 20.49 -1.83 15.89
CA ALA A 397 20.93 -1.00 14.78
C ALA A 397 20.33 -1.46 13.45
N LYS A 398 20.55 -2.72 13.09
CA LYS A 398 20.26 -3.28 11.76
C LYS A 398 18.90 -3.94 11.68
N PHE A 399 18.29 -3.85 10.51
CA PHE A 399 16.99 -4.46 10.23
C PHE A 399 16.95 -5.97 10.46
N ASP A 400 17.92 -6.74 9.93
CA ASP A 400 17.94 -8.21 10.10
C ASP A 400 17.94 -8.63 11.59
N PHE A 401 18.72 -7.93 12.42
CA PHE A 401 18.72 -8.16 13.86
C PHE A 401 17.38 -7.81 14.50
N ALA A 402 16.71 -6.75 14.04
CA ALA A 402 15.39 -6.38 14.56
C ALA A 402 14.36 -7.52 14.35
N VAL A 403 14.34 -8.11 13.16
CA VAL A 403 13.42 -9.21 12.81
C VAL A 403 13.73 -10.46 13.66
N ARG A 404 15.01 -10.80 13.83
CA ARG A 404 15.43 -11.94 14.68
C ARG A 404 15.11 -11.71 16.16
N LEU A 405 15.33 -10.50 16.67
CA LEU A 405 14.96 -10.14 18.05
C LEU A 405 13.44 -10.22 18.24
N ALA A 406 12.64 -9.78 17.28
CA ALA A 406 11.19 -9.90 17.36
C ALA A 406 10.73 -11.36 17.46
N ARG A 407 11.35 -12.29 16.71
CA ARG A 407 11.10 -13.73 16.86
C ARG A 407 11.44 -14.25 18.25
N MET A 408 12.53 -13.78 18.86
CA MET A 408 12.94 -14.19 20.22
C MET A 408 12.02 -13.64 21.32
N ILE A 409 11.40 -12.49 21.07
CA ILE A 409 10.54 -11.79 22.03
C ILE A 409 9.09 -12.27 21.92
N ALA A 410 8.61 -12.53 20.71
CA ALA A 410 7.23 -12.93 20.47
C ALA A 410 6.96 -14.33 21.03
N GLU A 411 5.79 -14.49 21.64
CA GLU A 411 5.30 -15.75 22.16
C GLU A 411 4.37 -16.44 21.15
N ARG A 412 4.18 -17.76 21.36
CA ARG A 412 3.29 -18.56 20.52
C ARG A 412 1.86 -18.00 20.55
N GLY A 413 1.26 -17.81 19.37
CA GLY A 413 -0.07 -17.21 19.21
C GLY A 413 -0.04 -15.69 18.99
N GLN A 414 1.10 -15.03 19.23
CA GLN A 414 1.27 -13.61 18.95
C GLN A 414 1.58 -13.33 17.48
N THR A 415 1.55 -12.05 17.12
CA THR A 415 1.90 -11.56 15.77
C THR A 415 3.15 -10.69 15.81
N VAL A 416 4.05 -10.85 14.85
CA VAL A 416 5.12 -9.90 14.55
C VAL A 416 4.68 -9.03 13.37
N LEU A 417 4.54 -7.73 13.61
CA LEU A 417 4.13 -6.75 12.61
C LEU A 417 5.33 -5.90 12.19
N LEU A 418 5.71 -5.95 10.91
CA LEU A 418 6.55 -4.93 10.31
C LEU A 418 5.69 -3.74 9.90
N SER A 419 5.66 -2.68 10.71
CA SER A 419 5.05 -1.39 10.30
C SER A 419 5.91 -0.24 10.83
N PRO A 420 6.88 0.24 10.04
CA PRO A 420 8.07 0.96 10.55
C PRO A 420 7.85 2.42 10.98
N ALA A 421 6.69 3.00 10.69
CA ALA A 421 6.36 4.43 10.84
C ALA A 421 7.33 5.40 10.13
N SER A 422 8.23 4.87 9.28
CA SER A 422 9.41 5.58 8.76
C SER A 422 9.78 5.07 7.36
N ALA A 423 10.41 5.94 6.56
CA ALA A 423 10.91 5.54 5.24
C ALA A 423 12.08 4.56 5.35
N SER A 424 12.38 3.84 4.27
CA SER A 424 13.38 2.77 4.25
C SER A 424 14.77 3.20 3.76
N PHE A 425 14.94 4.46 3.34
CA PHE A 425 16.12 4.96 2.63
C PHE A 425 17.42 5.08 3.46
N ASP A 426 17.42 4.62 4.71
CA ASP A 426 18.61 4.52 5.54
C ASP A 426 19.37 3.21 5.28
N GLU A 427 18.66 2.10 5.05
CA GLU A 427 19.26 0.78 4.78
C GLU A 427 18.85 0.17 3.42
N PHE A 428 17.82 0.72 2.75
CA PHE A 428 17.21 0.13 1.54
C PHE A 428 16.98 1.14 0.42
N ALA A 429 16.95 0.68 -0.83
CA ALA A 429 16.57 1.48 -1.98
C ALA A 429 15.06 1.75 -2.05
N SER A 430 14.21 0.88 -1.46
CA SER A 430 12.77 1.09 -1.41
C SER A 430 12.09 0.35 -0.25
N TYR A 431 10.79 0.57 -0.05
CA TYR A 431 10.05 -0.15 0.99
C TYR A 431 9.73 -1.59 0.56
N GLU A 432 9.62 -1.83 -0.75
CA GLU A 432 9.49 -3.18 -1.33
C GLU A 432 10.72 -4.01 -0.98
N GLU A 433 11.92 -3.47 -1.16
CA GLU A 433 13.16 -4.18 -0.80
C GLU A 433 13.21 -4.54 0.70
N ARG A 434 12.83 -3.61 1.57
CA ARG A 434 12.72 -3.87 3.02
C ARG A 434 11.70 -4.97 3.33
N GLY A 435 10.54 -4.95 2.67
CA GLY A 435 9.50 -5.95 2.84
C GLY A 435 9.91 -7.32 2.30
N ASP A 436 10.56 -7.36 1.13
CA ASP A 436 11.10 -8.60 0.57
C ASP A 436 12.21 -9.19 1.47
N GLN A 437 13.05 -8.36 2.10
CA GLN A 437 14.00 -8.85 3.10
C GLN A 437 13.28 -9.41 4.33
N PHE A 438 12.22 -8.76 4.82
CA PHE A 438 11.40 -9.30 5.91
C PHE A 438 10.83 -10.68 5.55
N VAL A 439 10.19 -10.80 4.39
CA VAL A 439 9.63 -12.06 3.88
C VAL A 439 10.71 -13.13 3.77
N ALA A 440 11.90 -12.79 3.26
CA ALA A 440 13.01 -13.73 3.14
C ALA A 440 13.49 -14.23 4.51
N ILE A 441 13.61 -13.34 5.50
CA ILE A 441 13.98 -13.72 6.87
C ILE A 441 12.90 -14.61 7.50
N VAL A 442 11.61 -14.27 7.34
CA VAL A 442 10.51 -15.07 7.88
C VAL A 442 10.50 -16.48 7.27
N ARG A 443 10.69 -16.61 5.95
CA ARG A 443 10.81 -17.93 5.31
C ARG A 443 11.96 -18.75 5.88
N SER A 444 13.10 -18.11 6.19
CA SER A 444 14.21 -18.81 6.86
C SER A 444 13.83 -19.34 8.24
N PHE A 445 12.96 -18.63 8.98
CA PHE A 445 12.44 -19.08 10.27
C PHE A 445 11.51 -20.29 10.14
N GLU A 446 10.65 -20.31 9.11
CA GLU A 446 9.78 -21.46 8.81
C GLU A 446 10.61 -22.71 8.53
N GLU A 447 11.63 -22.61 7.68
CA GLU A 447 12.54 -23.71 7.37
C GLU A 447 13.28 -24.23 8.62
N GLU A 448 13.76 -23.33 9.48
CA GLU A 448 14.39 -23.68 10.75
C GLU A 448 13.40 -24.38 11.71
N SER A 449 12.17 -23.88 11.82
CA SER A 449 11.13 -24.44 12.68
C SER A 449 10.76 -25.87 12.26
N VAL A 450 10.66 -26.10 10.95
CA VAL A 450 10.42 -27.43 10.37
C VAL A 450 11.59 -28.37 10.67
N ARG A 451 12.85 -27.93 10.46
CA ARG A 451 14.04 -28.73 10.76
C ARG A 451 14.14 -29.08 12.24
N ASN A 452 13.85 -28.14 13.14
CA ASN A 452 13.89 -28.37 14.58
C ASN A 452 12.79 -29.33 15.03
N SER A 453 11.59 -29.24 14.45
CA SER A 453 10.48 -30.15 14.73
C SER A 453 10.80 -31.58 14.25
N ALA A 454 11.41 -31.72 13.07
CA ALA A 454 11.84 -33.02 12.54
C ALA A 454 12.91 -33.68 13.45
N ARG A 455 13.93 -32.91 13.85
CA ARG A 455 14.97 -33.39 14.78
C ARG A 455 14.42 -33.77 16.15
N ALA A 456 13.48 -33.00 16.69
CA ALA A 456 12.83 -33.32 17.96
C ALA A 456 11.97 -34.61 17.87
N ALA A 457 11.37 -34.89 16.71
CA ALA A 457 10.62 -36.13 16.47
C ALA A 457 11.53 -37.35 16.29
N GLU A 458 12.72 -37.18 15.69
CA GLU A 458 13.75 -38.22 15.58
C GLU A 458 14.34 -38.56 16.95
N ASN A 459 14.73 -37.55 17.75
CA ASN A 459 15.26 -37.79 19.10
C ASN A 459 14.24 -38.45 20.04
N LYS A 460 12.94 -38.19 19.87
CA LYS A 460 11.87 -38.89 20.63
C LYS A 460 11.67 -40.35 20.23
N LYS A 461 12.16 -40.78 19.06
CA LYS A 461 12.11 -42.20 18.64
C LYS A 461 13.29 -43.01 19.19
N GLU A 462 14.41 -42.37 19.51
CA GLU A 462 15.58 -43.04 20.09
C GLU A 462 15.47 -43.25 21.62
N ASP A 463 14.58 -42.53 22.31
CA ASP A 463 14.35 -42.62 23.76
C ASP A 463 13.29 -43.66 24.19
N VAL A 464 12.94 -44.63 23.33
CA VAL A 464 12.09 -45.78 23.73
C VAL A 464 12.98 -46.88 24.31
N PRO A 465 12.88 -47.21 25.62
CA PRO A 465 13.71 -48.27 26.20
C PRO A 465 13.27 -49.64 25.65
N GLN A 466 14.20 -50.38 25.05
CA GLN A 466 14.05 -51.79 24.71
C GLN A 466 13.94 -52.61 26.00
N ASN A 467 12.72 -52.91 26.46
CA ASN A 467 12.49 -54.03 27.36
C ASN A 467 12.44 -55.30 26.52
N GLY A 468 13.41 -56.19 26.76
CA GLY A 468 13.54 -57.48 26.10
C GLY A 468 12.41 -58.44 26.46
N GLU A 469 11.94 -59.16 25.44
CA GLU A 469 11.14 -60.37 25.58
C GLU A 469 12.07 -61.55 25.91
N GLU A 470 11.78 -62.28 26.99
CA GLU A 470 12.18 -63.68 27.14
C GLU A 470 10.99 -64.59 26.80
N SER A 471 11.25 -65.42 25.78
CA SER A 471 10.60 -66.63 25.29
C SER A 471 9.56 -67.36 26.17
N SER A 472 8.49 -67.86 25.54
CA SER A 472 8.36 -69.31 25.24
C SER A 472 7.08 -69.69 24.47
N SER A 473 7.28 -70.56 23.48
CA SER A 473 6.40 -71.59 22.88
C SER A 473 5.20 -71.18 22.00
N ASP A 474 5.42 -71.21 20.68
CA ASP A 474 5.00 -72.29 19.73
C ASP A 474 3.88 -73.23 20.22
N ASP A 475 2.97 -73.75 19.40
CA ASP A 475 2.58 -73.54 18.01
C ASP A 475 1.29 -74.39 17.84
N GLY A 476 0.36 -74.02 16.97
CA GLY A 476 -0.97 -74.67 16.99
C GLY A 476 -1.87 -74.45 15.79
N ALA A 477 -1.31 -74.57 14.60
CA ALA A 477 -1.90 -75.13 13.38
C ALA A 477 -3.39 -74.90 13.01
N SER A 478 -3.53 -74.25 11.86
CA SER A 478 -4.30 -74.66 10.67
C SER A 478 -5.84 -74.67 10.67
N ASP A 479 -6.32 -74.00 9.62
CA ASP A 479 -7.29 -74.42 8.61
C ASP A 479 -8.54 -73.55 8.47
N GLY A 480 -8.69 -73.04 7.26
CA GLY A 480 -9.79 -72.18 6.85
C GLY A 480 -11.03 -72.96 6.47
N ALA A 481 -12.17 -72.27 6.50
CA ALA A 481 -13.29 -72.53 5.61
C ALA A 481 -14.27 -71.36 5.62
N VAL A 482 -14.84 -71.16 4.45
CA VAL A 482 -15.77 -70.11 4.04
C VAL A 482 -17.20 -70.41 4.49
N SER A 483 -18.02 -69.34 4.51
CA SER A 483 -19.48 -69.31 4.31
C SER A 483 -20.38 -69.22 5.53
N GLY A 484 -21.46 -68.43 5.41
CA GLY A 484 -22.68 -68.64 6.19
C GLY A 484 -23.36 -67.38 6.73
N THR A 485 -24.17 -66.78 5.87
CA THR A 485 -25.25 -65.80 6.11
C THR A 485 -26.10 -65.96 7.39
N ALA A 486 -26.35 -64.80 8.04
CA ALA A 486 -27.62 -64.24 8.55
C ALA A 486 -28.61 -65.09 9.36
N VAL A 487 -28.98 -64.62 10.57
CA VAL A 487 -30.39 -64.56 11.09
C VAL A 487 -30.52 -63.40 12.10
N ALA A 488 -31.72 -62.85 12.18
CA ALA A 488 -32.16 -61.55 12.67
C ALA A 488 -32.64 -61.50 14.16
N ARG A 489 -32.55 -60.28 14.73
CA ARG A 489 -33.56 -59.52 15.54
C ARG A 489 -34.07 -60.11 16.89
N PRO A 490 -34.83 -59.36 17.75
CA PRO A 490 -35.08 -57.89 17.86
C PRO A 490 -35.13 -57.37 19.34
N ILE A 491 -35.61 -56.12 19.49
CA ILE A 491 -36.47 -55.55 20.58
C ILE A 491 -35.79 -54.52 21.51
N GLY A 492 -36.41 -53.34 21.62
CA GLY A 492 -36.29 -52.45 22.77
C GLY A 492 -36.60 -50.97 22.50
N ILE A 493 -37.89 -50.61 22.48
CA ILE A 493 -38.47 -49.26 22.35
C ILE A 493 -38.74 -48.68 23.75
N ALA A 494 -38.60 -47.36 23.94
CA ALA A 494 -39.44 -46.40 24.73
C ALA A 494 -38.56 -45.20 25.14
N SER A 495 -38.78 -43.92 24.78
CA SER A 495 -39.93 -43.00 24.81
C SER A 495 -40.24 -42.36 26.16
N ALA A 496 -40.26 -41.02 26.18
CA ALA A 496 -41.08 -40.06 26.95
C ALA A 496 -40.18 -38.88 27.42
N ALA A 497 -40.34 -37.62 27.04
CA ALA A 497 -41.50 -36.70 27.00
C ALA A 497 -41.87 -36.08 28.36
N GLY A 498 -42.05 -34.75 28.34
CA GLY A 498 -42.46 -33.84 29.43
C GLY A 498 -41.58 -32.59 29.41
N ALA A 499 -41.90 -31.46 28.76
CA ALA A 499 -43.03 -30.54 28.97
C ALA A 499 -43.19 -30.13 30.44
N ASP A 500 -43.02 -28.86 30.80
CA ASP A 500 -44.14 -27.91 30.79
C ASP A 500 -43.70 -26.46 31.11
N ASP A 501 -44.63 -25.56 30.82
CA ASP A 501 -44.66 -24.10 30.71
C ASP A 501 -44.52 -23.25 31.99
N GLY A 502 -44.44 -21.92 31.77
CA GLY A 502 -45.11 -20.92 32.61
C GLY A 502 -44.23 -19.75 33.08
N GLU A 503 -44.03 -18.69 32.29
CA GLU A 503 -44.81 -17.42 32.26
C GLU A 503 -44.70 -16.47 33.48
N LYS A 504 -44.33 -15.22 33.15
CA LYS A 504 -44.97 -13.93 33.51
C LYS A 504 -44.38 -12.97 34.57
N ASP A 505 -44.32 -11.73 34.07
CA ASP A 505 -44.62 -10.42 34.66
C ASP A 505 -43.60 -9.65 35.52
N GLY A 506 -43.46 -8.35 35.18
CA GLY A 506 -42.99 -7.31 36.10
C GLY A 506 -42.35 -6.09 35.43
N ASP A 507 -43.15 -5.03 35.22
CA ASP A 507 -42.76 -3.66 34.86
C ASP A 507 -41.75 -3.01 35.83
N GLU A 508 -40.82 -2.21 35.30
CA GLU A 508 -40.58 -0.77 35.62
C GLU A 508 -39.48 -0.16 34.73
#